data_AF-A0A9P5T7Z2-F1
#
_entry.id   AF-A0A9P5T7Z2-F1
#
_cell.length_a   1.000
_cell.length_b   1.000
_cell.length_c   1.000
_cell.angle_alpha   90.00
_cell.angle_beta   90.00
_cell.angle_gamma   90.00
#
_symmetry.space_group_name_H-M   'P 1'
#
loop_
_entity.id
_entity.type
_entity.pdbx_description
1 polymer ?
#
loop_
_entity_poly.entity_id
_entity_poly.type
_entity_poly.pdbx_seq_one_letter_code
_entity_poly.pdbx_strand_id
1 'polypeptide(L)'
;MTLKASYILGLCEAAQQSSVGFGPATRLSTQSLTFNIDAAKVIHSIVKFSPAAESVALEFLNKFQEVSRLRHLVASVLSGEVDANQWAQDMLMAVRDLDQEQLSLELEPVLDLASEYLTHLLIAVRNPGGIKTPQESQCPTPKVLKSSACVTALVDDAVIIRNQAALKTLVYARDSCICAFTDLSFDPQDDSVRPRCAHILPFSLGDKPASLRMIEAFTGNQLSAGAIRENINHPRNAFNVERNAHDRFEQLNWGIEATHANGQVNGLWWLCSSKPKFELQQTIYRYRKVASSSPTIRRRDGDEIFFNGGLNGNMVDGPNPEFCNLKLAIARALHACGAANIIAEIYDNDGDEFFMQPSYFGGPFVSDEALCRRLDDRLAPYV
;
A
#
# COMPACT_ATOMS: atom_id res chain seq x y z
N MET A 1 -15.41 -3.13 16.73
CA MET A 1 -14.30 -2.17 16.89
C MET A 1 -13.98 -2.12 18.36
N THR A 2 -12.69 -2.15 18.71
CA THR A 2 -12.30 -2.10 20.12
C THR A 2 -12.17 -0.64 20.57
N LEU A 3 -11.95 -0.45 21.87
CA LEU A 3 -12.20 0.81 22.54
C LEU A 3 -11.34 1.96 22.02
N LYS A 4 -10.01 1.82 21.93
CA LYS A 4 -9.10 2.95 21.64
C LYS A 4 -9.23 3.49 20.21
N ALA A 5 -9.38 2.61 19.23
CA ALA A 5 -9.59 3.00 17.84
C ALA A 5 -10.85 3.86 17.69
N SER A 6 -11.92 3.54 18.43
CA SER A 6 -13.15 4.32 18.37
C SER A 6 -12.98 5.77 18.86
N TYR A 7 -12.16 6.00 19.89
CA TYR A 7 -11.83 7.35 20.37
C TYR A 7 -11.09 8.17 19.32
N ILE A 8 -9.99 7.63 18.77
CA ILE A 8 -9.20 8.35 17.76
C ILE A 8 -10.03 8.62 16.51
N LEU A 9 -10.85 7.67 16.06
CA LEU A 9 -11.76 7.87 14.93
C LEU A 9 -12.78 8.97 15.21
N GLY A 10 -13.47 8.91 16.36
CA GLY A 10 -14.46 9.93 16.74
C GLY A 10 -13.85 11.33 16.89
N LEU A 11 -12.65 11.42 17.45
CA LEU A 11 -11.90 12.68 17.54
C LEU A 11 -11.57 13.24 16.15
N CYS A 12 -11.08 12.42 15.23
CA CYS A 12 -10.76 12.89 13.89
C CYS A 12 -12.01 13.26 13.08
N GLU A 13 -13.14 12.55 13.26
CA GLU A 13 -14.42 12.90 12.64
C GLU A 13 -14.94 14.24 13.19
N ALA A 14 -14.87 14.45 14.51
CA ALA A 14 -15.24 15.71 15.14
C ALA A 14 -14.35 16.87 14.66
N ALA A 15 -13.03 16.65 14.56
CA ALA A 15 -12.09 17.64 14.04
C ALA A 15 -12.45 18.05 12.60
N GLN A 16 -12.72 17.09 11.72
CA GLN A 16 -13.09 17.31 10.32
C GLN A 16 -14.45 18.02 10.13
N GLN A 17 -15.37 17.88 11.10
CA GLN A 17 -16.65 18.57 11.10
C GLN A 17 -16.58 19.97 11.73
N SER A 18 -15.54 20.22 12.52
CA SER A 18 -15.29 21.51 13.17
C SER A 18 -14.49 22.44 12.25
N SER A 19 -14.39 23.72 12.64
CA SER A 19 -13.44 24.65 12.03
C SER A 19 -12.00 24.47 12.54
N VAL A 20 -11.77 23.58 13.51
CA VAL A 20 -10.49 23.34 14.17
C VAL A 20 -9.87 22.06 13.61
N GLY A 21 -9.04 22.20 12.57
CA GLY A 21 -8.22 21.10 12.08
C GLY A 21 -6.97 20.91 12.94
N PHE A 22 -6.34 19.74 12.92
CA PHE A 22 -5.09 19.51 13.66
C PHE A 22 -3.87 20.19 13.04
N GLY A 23 -4.02 20.76 11.84
CA GLY A 23 -2.92 21.22 11.02
C GLY A 23 -2.51 20.17 9.98
N PRO A 24 -1.45 20.46 9.20
CA PRO A 24 -1.03 19.60 8.11
C PRO A 24 -0.09 18.47 8.59
N ALA A 25 -0.33 17.25 8.13
CA ALA A 25 0.69 16.23 7.97
C ALA A 25 1.46 16.54 6.68
N THR A 26 2.79 16.54 6.78
CA THR A 26 3.69 16.97 5.71
C THR A 26 4.53 15.81 5.20
N ARG A 27 5.03 15.93 3.97
CA ARG A 27 5.96 14.95 3.40
C ARG A 27 7.37 15.17 3.98
N LEU A 28 7.91 14.18 4.68
CA LEU A 28 9.27 14.18 5.22
C LEU A 28 10.27 13.90 4.09
N SER A 29 10.74 14.96 3.42
CA SER A 29 11.86 14.99 2.42
C SER A 29 11.83 16.27 1.59
N THR A 30 10.73 17.02 1.63
CA THR A 30 10.56 18.22 0.82
C THR A 30 10.34 19.43 1.73
N GLN A 31 11.18 20.45 1.60
CA GLN A 31 10.91 21.77 2.22
C GLN A 31 9.72 22.49 1.55
N SER A 32 9.23 21.97 0.41
CA SER A 32 8.08 22.51 -0.29
C SER A 32 6.78 22.19 0.45
N LEU A 33 6.01 23.24 0.78
CA LEU A 33 4.67 23.19 1.36
C LEU A 33 3.61 22.61 0.40
N THR A 34 3.99 22.16 -0.80
CA THR A 34 3.07 21.70 -1.84
C THR A 34 2.36 20.38 -1.50
N PHE A 35 2.85 19.63 -0.52
CA PHE A 35 2.25 18.35 -0.12
C PHE A 35 1.78 18.38 1.34
N ASN A 36 0.72 19.13 1.60
CA ASN A 36 0.08 19.22 2.90
C ASN A 36 -1.29 18.52 2.88
N ILE A 37 -1.50 17.61 3.82
CA ILE A 37 -2.77 16.92 4.02
C ILE A 37 -3.21 17.16 5.45
N ASP A 38 -4.49 17.46 5.67
CA ASP A 38 -5.04 17.55 7.02
C ASP A 38 -4.69 16.30 7.85
N ALA A 39 -3.96 16.48 8.95
CA ALA A 39 -3.49 15.40 9.79
C ALA A 39 -4.66 14.58 10.36
N ALA A 40 -5.81 15.20 10.67
CA ALA A 40 -6.99 14.47 11.14
C ALA A 40 -7.48 13.46 10.09
N LYS A 41 -7.41 13.80 8.80
CA LYS A 41 -7.77 12.88 7.70
C LYS A 41 -6.77 11.74 7.55
N VAL A 42 -5.46 12.01 7.73
CA VAL A 42 -4.41 10.99 7.69
C VAL A 42 -4.60 10.01 8.85
N ILE A 43 -4.68 10.52 10.09
CA ILE A 43 -4.84 9.71 11.31
C ILE A 43 -6.11 8.85 11.21
N HIS A 44 -7.24 9.46 10.87
CA HIS A 44 -8.50 8.74 10.70
C HIS A 44 -8.37 7.59 9.69
N SER A 45 -7.80 7.87 8.52
CA SER A 45 -7.68 6.88 7.44
C SER A 45 -6.73 5.73 7.83
N ILE A 46 -5.61 6.06 8.46
CA ILE A 46 -4.64 5.07 8.94
C ILE A 46 -5.27 4.16 10.00
N VAL A 47 -5.92 4.71 11.03
CA VAL A 47 -6.56 3.90 12.08
C VAL A 47 -7.72 3.08 11.51
N LYS A 48 -8.55 3.65 10.62
CA LYS A 48 -9.73 2.98 10.06
C LYS A 48 -9.39 1.76 9.21
N PHE A 49 -8.30 1.83 8.43
CA PHE A 49 -7.95 0.76 7.49
C PHE A 49 -6.78 -0.12 7.95
N SER A 50 -6.13 0.22 9.07
CA SER A 50 -5.08 -0.61 9.66
C SER A 50 -5.59 -2.02 10.02
N PRO A 51 -4.84 -3.08 9.66
CA PRO A 51 -5.08 -4.44 10.17
C PRO A 51 -4.97 -4.56 11.70
N ALA A 52 -4.31 -3.59 12.35
CA ALA A 52 -4.08 -3.52 13.78
C ALA A 52 -4.51 -2.16 14.36
N ALA A 53 -5.74 -1.74 14.08
CA ALA A 53 -6.27 -0.43 14.44
C ALA A 53 -6.06 -0.02 15.92
N GLU A 54 -6.16 -0.94 16.89
CA GLU A 54 -5.89 -0.65 18.32
C GLU A 54 -4.41 -0.33 18.61
N SER A 55 -3.48 -0.96 17.89
CA SER A 55 -2.05 -0.68 18.06
C SER A 55 -1.74 0.72 17.54
N VAL A 56 -2.23 1.03 16.34
CA VAL A 56 -2.01 2.34 15.71
C VAL A 56 -2.72 3.45 16.49
N ALA A 57 -3.94 3.21 16.97
CA ALA A 57 -4.64 4.17 17.83
C ALA A 57 -3.88 4.42 19.15
N LEU A 58 -3.28 3.38 19.75
CA LEU A 58 -2.45 3.53 20.95
C LEU A 58 -1.21 4.39 20.69
N GLU A 59 -0.55 4.23 19.54
CA GLU A 59 0.58 5.10 19.16
C GLU A 59 0.18 6.57 19.11
N PHE A 60 -0.97 6.89 18.48
CA PHE A 60 -1.48 8.26 18.46
C PHE A 60 -1.89 8.76 19.84
N LEU A 61 -2.53 7.94 20.68
CA LEU A 61 -2.85 8.31 22.05
C LEU A 61 -1.58 8.65 22.85
N ASN A 62 -0.52 7.85 22.70
CA ASN A 62 0.76 8.15 23.34
C ASN A 62 1.32 9.50 22.88
N LYS A 63 1.20 9.84 21.58
CA LYS A 63 1.59 11.17 21.08
C LYS A 63 0.72 12.31 21.60
N PHE A 64 -0.59 12.11 21.71
CA PHE A 64 -1.45 13.09 22.38
C PHE A 64 -1.11 13.25 23.87
N GLN A 65 -0.61 12.20 24.54
CA GLN A 65 -0.23 12.26 25.95
C GLN A 65 1.04 13.10 26.21
N GLU A 66 1.93 13.18 25.21
CA GLU A 66 3.11 14.05 25.22
C GLU A 66 2.71 15.54 25.25
N VAL A 67 1.54 15.88 24.70
CA VAL A 67 0.98 17.24 24.68
C VAL A 67 0.48 17.64 26.07
N SER A 68 1.10 18.64 26.68
CA SER A 68 0.88 18.97 28.10
C SER A 68 -0.57 19.33 28.40
N ARG A 69 -1.25 20.07 27.52
CA ARG A 69 -2.68 20.42 27.68
C ARG A 69 -3.61 19.21 27.59
N LEU A 70 -3.26 18.20 26.79
CA LEU A 70 -4.13 17.05 26.48
C LEU A 70 -3.86 15.83 27.36
N ARG A 71 -2.73 15.79 28.07
CA ARG A 71 -2.28 14.64 28.88
C ARG A 71 -3.36 14.06 29.80
N HIS A 72 -4.10 14.92 30.51
CA HIS A 72 -5.13 14.48 31.45
C HIS A 72 -6.37 13.90 30.75
N LEU A 73 -6.71 14.40 29.55
CA LEU A 73 -7.79 13.87 28.72
C LEU A 73 -7.41 12.52 28.13
N VAL A 74 -6.15 12.29 27.76
CA VAL A 74 -5.71 10.98 27.28
C VAL A 74 -5.74 9.94 28.41
N ALA A 75 -5.36 10.33 29.63
CA ALA A 75 -5.39 9.42 30.78
C ALA A 75 -6.79 8.84 31.06
N SER A 76 -7.85 9.61 30.83
CA SER A 76 -9.23 9.17 31.05
C SER A 76 -9.73 8.15 30.01
N VAL A 77 -9.17 8.17 28.79
CA VAL A 77 -9.40 7.12 27.79
C VAL A 77 -8.71 5.83 28.19
N LEU A 78 -7.49 5.93 28.72
CA LEU A 78 -6.70 4.76 29.15
C LEU A 78 -7.32 4.09 30.39
N SER A 79 -8.03 4.83 31.25
CA SER A 79 -8.82 4.27 32.36
C SER A 79 -10.18 3.71 31.92
N GLY A 80 -10.68 4.07 30.74
CA GLY A 80 -11.96 3.62 30.21
C GLY A 80 -13.18 4.30 30.85
N GLU A 81 -13.01 5.50 31.40
CA GLU A 81 -14.01 6.17 32.26
C GLU A 81 -14.91 7.18 31.51
N VAL A 82 -14.65 7.43 30.22
CA VAL A 82 -15.28 8.52 29.47
C VAL A 82 -16.08 7.99 28.27
N ASP A 83 -17.00 8.80 27.74
CA ASP A 83 -17.65 8.53 26.45
C ASP A 83 -16.80 9.05 25.29
N ALA A 84 -16.72 8.32 24.18
CA ALA A 84 -15.87 8.69 23.06
C ALA A 84 -16.24 10.03 22.42
N ASN A 85 -17.54 10.37 22.35
CA ASN A 85 -17.97 11.65 21.78
C ASN A 85 -17.66 12.80 22.75
N GLN A 86 -17.92 12.61 24.05
CA GLN A 86 -17.57 13.61 25.06
C GLN A 86 -16.06 13.88 25.06
N TRP A 87 -15.24 12.82 25.05
CA TRP A 87 -13.79 12.95 24.99
C TRP A 87 -13.31 13.71 23.75
N ALA A 88 -13.89 13.42 22.58
CA ALA A 88 -13.56 14.13 21.35
C ALA A 88 -13.86 15.63 21.46
N GLN A 89 -15.00 16.01 22.05
CA GLN A 89 -15.35 17.41 22.27
C GLN A 89 -14.41 18.09 23.27
N ASP A 90 -14.06 17.40 24.36
CA ASP A 90 -13.13 17.93 25.37
C ASP A 90 -11.74 18.19 24.78
N MET A 91 -11.25 17.25 23.94
CA MET A 91 -9.98 17.40 23.21
C MET A 91 -9.98 18.62 22.28
N LEU A 92 -11.06 18.81 21.50
CA LEU A 92 -11.18 19.96 20.60
C LEU A 92 -11.31 21.28 21.36
N MET A 93 -12.07 21.30 22.46
CA MET A 93 -12.22 22.47 23.31
C MET A 93 -10.88 22.87 23.95
N ALA A 94 -10.04 21.92 24.35
CA ALA A 94 -8.74 22.19 24.95
C ALA A 94 -7.74 22.90 24.02
N VAL A 95 -7.92 22.77 22.70
CA VAL A 95 -7.05 23.38 21.67
C VAL A 95 -7.71 24.53 20.90
N ARG A 96 -8.99 24.80 21.15
CA ARG A 96 -9.80 25.76 20.37
C ARG A 96 -9.27 27.20 20.41
N ASP A 97 -8.66 27.59 21.52
CA ASP A 97 -8.18 28.96 21.72
C ASP A 97 -6.76 29.18 21.18
N LEU A 98 -6.14 28.15 20.59
CA LEU A 98 -4.83 28.26 19.95
C LEU A 98 -5.01 28.77 18.51
N ASP A 99 -4.14 29.70 18.11
CA ASP A 99 -4.00 30.01 16.69
C ASP A 99 -3.32 28.86 15.92
N GLN A 100 -3.27 28.95 14.59
CA GLN A 100 -2.74 27.86 13.76
C GLN A 100 -1.26 27.54 14.02
N GLU A 101 -0.44 28.55 14.36
CA GLU A 101 0.99 28.37 14.62
C GLU A 101 1.20 27.71 15.99
N GLN A 102 0.51 28.20 17.01
CA GLN A 102 0.48 27.63 18.35
C GLN A 102 -0.04 26.20 18.33
N LEU A 103 -1.10 25.93 17.56
CA LEU A 103 -1.68 24.59 17.43
C LEU A 103 -0.68 23.62 16.80
N SER A 104 0.01 24.04 15.74
CA SER A 104 1.03 23.22 15.09
C SER A 104 2.22 22.93 16.01
N LEU A 105 2.65 23.90 16.82
CA LEU A 105 3.71 23.68 17.83
C LEU A 105 3.25 22.75 18.96
N GLU A 106 2.04 22.96 19.49
CA GLU A 106 1.50 22.16 20.60
C GLU A 106 1.22 20.71 20.16
N LEU A 107 0.79 20.50 18.91
CA LEU A 107 0.50 19.18 18.33
C LEU A 107 1.68 18.57 17.56
N GLU A 108 2.88 19.16 17.61
CA GLU A 108 4.07 18.68 16.88
C GLU A 108 4.28 17.16 16.98
N PRO A 109 4.23 16.51 18.17
CA PRO A 109 4.44 15.06 18.27
C PRO A 109 3.40 14.23 17.51
N VAL A 110 2.16 14.73 17.38
CA VAL A 110 1.06 14.07 16.67
C VAL A 110 1.20 14.30 15.16
N LEU A 111 1.55 15.52 14.77
CA LEU A 111 1.78 15.91 13.38
C LEU A 111 2.99 15.18 12.78
N ASP A 112 4.06 15.01 13.54
CA ASP A 112 5.23 14.24 13.15
C ASP A 112 4.87 12.78 12.87
N LEU A 113 4.14 12.13 13.78
CA LEU A 113 3.72 10.74 13.58
C LEU A 113 2.78 10.60 12.37
N ALA A 114 1.84 11.53 12.18
CA ALA A 114 0.98 11.54 11.00
C ALA A 114 1.80 11.73 9.70
N SER A 115 2.81 12.59 9.73
CA SER A 115 3.75 12.84 8.63
C SER A 115 4.62 11.61 8.33
N GLU A 116 5.04 10.86 9.35
CA GLU A 116 5.74 9.58 9.19
C GLU A 116 4.85 8.54 8.51
N TYR A 117 3.60 8.35 8.95
CA TYR A 117 2.66 7.43 8.29
C TYR A 117 2.38 7.87 6.84
N LEU A 118 2.15 9.16 6.61
CA LEU A 118 1.94 9.69 5.27
C LEU A 118 3.13 9.37 4.35
N THR A 119 4.34 9.71 4.81
CA THR A 119 5.57 9.62 4.01
C THR A 119 6.01 8.17 3.84
N HIS A 120 6.26 7.49 4.95
CA HIS A 120 6.97 6.22 4.97
C HIS A 120 6.05 5.02 4.74
N LEU A 121 4.73 5.15 4.92
CA LEU A 121 3.77 4.10 4.59
C LEU A 121 3.01 4.43 3.30
N LEU A 122 2.19 5.47 3.32
CA LEU A 122 1.21 5.70 2.25
C LEU A 122 1.87 6.04 0.91
N ILE A 123 2.72 7.07 0.88
CA ILE A 123 3.37 7.50 -0.35
C ILE A 123 4.47 6.51 -0.76
N ALA A 124 5.25 5.97 0.20
CA ALA A 124 6.29 4.98 -0.09
C ALA A 124 5.76 3.71 -0.78
N VAL A 125 4.58 3.23 -0.41
CA VAL A 125 3.96 2.04 -1.02
C VAL A 125 3.30 2.36 -2.37
N ARG A 126 2.89 3.62 -2.61
CA ARG A 126 2.55 4.09 -3.96
C ARG A 126 3.79 4.20 -4.84
N ASN A 127 4.95 4.53 -4.25
CA ASN A 127 6.25 4.68 -4.92
C ASN A 127 6.19 5.61 -6.15
N PRO A 128 5.65 6.83 -6.01
CA PRO A 128 5.51 7.72 -7.15
C PRO A 128 6.89 8.21 -7.61
N GLY A 129 7.14 8.24 -8.93
CA GLY A 129 8.46 8.58 -9.51
C GLY A 129 9.57 7.56 -9.25
N GLY A 130 9.30 6.48 -8.50
CA GLY A 130 10.25 5.38 -8.36
C GLY A 130 10.57 4.75 -9.71
N ILE A 131 11.70 4.04 -9.81
CA ILE A 131 11.88 3.06 -10.89
C ILE A 131 10.66 2.15 -10.80
N LYS A 132 9.71 2.39 -11.71
CA LYS A 132 8.54 1.54 -11.83
C LYS A 132 9.11 0.13 -12.07
N THR A 133 8.38 -0.91 -11.73
CA THR A 133 8.75 -2.23 -12.24
C THR A 133 8.16 -2.37 -13.66
N PRO A 134 8.74 -1.79 -14.73
CA PRO A 134 8.53 -2.33 -16.05
C PRO A 134 9.87 -2.59 -16.71
N GLN A 135 10.07 -3.85 -17.02
CA GLN A 135 10.41 -4.11 -18.40
C GLN A 135 9.29 -5.01 -18.89
N GLU A 136 8.63 -4.64 -19.97
CA GLU A 136 7.76 -5.57 -20.68
C GLU A 136 8.51 -6.90 -20.77
N SER A 137 7.88 -7.97 -20.32
CA SER A 137 8.50 -9.28 -20.51
C SER A 137 8.67 -9.43 -22.02
N GLN A 138 9.90 -9.61 -22.49
CA GLN A 138 10.12 -10.09 -23.86
C GLN A 138 9.39 -11.41 -23.92
N CYS A 139 8.29 -11.50 -24.68
CA CYS A 139 7.36 -12.63 -24.73
C CYS A 139 8.09 -13.95 -24.52
N PRO A 140 8.20 -14.48 -23.29
CA PRO A 140 8.85 -15.74 -23.10
C PRO A 140 7.79 -16.73 -23.56
N THR A 141 8.11 -17.52 -24.59
CA THR A 141 7.36 -18.76 -24.83
C THR A 141 7.25 -19.48 -23.48
N PRO A 142 6.05 -19.89 -23.03
CA PRO A 142 5.88 -20.54 -21.74
C PRO A 142 6.87 -21.69 -21.61
N LYS A 143 7.91 -21.51 -20.79
CA LYS A 143 8.85 -22.59 -20.48
C LYS A 143 8.19 -23.43 -19.41
N VAL A 144 7.70 -24.60 -19.78
CA VAL A 144 7.28 -25.62 -18.81
C VAL A 144 8.48 -25.91 -17.90
N LEU A 145 8.34 -25.59 -16.62
CA LEU A 145 9.36 -25.91 -15.63
C LEU A 145 9.31 -27.42 -15.40
N LYS A 146 10.38 -28.11 -15.78
CA LYS A 146 10.40 -29.58 -15.92
C LYS A 146 10.45 -30.33 -14.58
N SER A 147 10.81 -29.65 -13.49
CA SER A 147 11.00 -30.28 -12.19
C SER A 147 10.92 -29.26 -11.04
N SER A 148 10.68 -29.75 -9.81
CA SER A 148 10.72 -28.93 -8.59
C SER A 148 12.11 -28.31 -8.36
N ALA A 149 13.18 -29.04 -8.67
CA ALA A 149 14.55 -28.51 -8.58
C ALA A 149 14.76 -27.28 -9.48
N CYS A 150 14.16 -27.26 -10.67
CA CYS A 150 14.20 -26.09 -11.55
C CYS A 150 13.45 -24.89 -10.94
N VAL A 151 12.33 -25.14 -10.26
CA VAL A 151 11.57 -24.09 -9.55
C VAL A 151 12.40 -23.54 -8.40
N THR A 152 12.98 -24.39 -7.55
CA THR A 152 13.83 -23.96 -6.43
C THR A 152 15.00 -23.12 -6.89
N ALA A 153 15.74 -23.55 -7.93
CA ALA A 153 16.86 -22.77 -8.47
C ALA A 153 16.42 -21.39 -8.98
N LEU A 154 15.27 -21.30 -9.66
CA LEU A 154 14.73 -20.01 -10.10
C LEU A 154 14.27 -19.13 -8.94
N VAL A 155 13.74 -19.73 -7.87
CA VAL A 155 13.37 -18.98 -6.65
C VAL A 155 14.63 -18.43 -5.98
N ASP A 156 15.69 -19.23 -5.87
CA ASP A 156 16.98 -18.78 -5.33
C ASP A 156 17.57 -17.64 -6.17
N ASP A 157 17.57 -17.77 -7.50
CA ASP A 157 17.99 -16.70 -8.41
C ASP A 157 17.15 -15.43 -8.23
N ALA A 158 15.83 -15.58 -8.09
CA ALA A 158 14.92 -14.46 -7.89
C ALA A 158 15.14 -13.78 -6.53
N VAL A 159 15.35 -14.53 -5.45
CA VAL A 159 15.38 -13.99 -4.08
C VAL A 159 16.79 -13.56 -3.68
N ILE A 160 17.78 -14.44 -3.85
CA ILE A 160 19.16 -14.24 -3.37
C ILE A 160 19.91 -13.33 -4.33
N ILE A 161 19.86 -13.63 -5.63
CA ILE A 161 20.55 -12.85 -6.67
C ILE A 161 19.71 -11.63 -7.11
N ARG A 162 18.43 -11.57 -6.70
CA ARG A 162 17.48 -10.51 -7.08
C ARG A 162 17.24 -10.44 -8.59
N ASN A 163 17.29 -11.59 -9.27
CA ASN A 163 17.12 -11.69 -10.71
C ASN A 163 15.65 -11.52 -11.14
N GLN A 164 15.32 -10.37 -11.74
CA GLN A 164 13.97 -10.06 -12.22
C GLN A 164 13.49 -10.99 -13.35
N ALA A 165 14.38 -11.52 -14.18
CA ALA A 165 14.01 -12.43 -15.25
C ALA A 165 13.58 -13.81 -14.69
N ALA A 166 14.23 -14.25 -13.60
CA ALA A 166 13.84 -15.47 -12.88
C ALA A 166 12.45 -15.31 -12.26
N LEU A 167 12.18 -14.19 -11.57
CA LEU A 167 10.86 -13.88 -11.02
C LEU A 167 9.77 -13.87 -12.10
N LYS A 168 9.98 -13.17 -13.22
CA LYS A 168 9.04 -13.15 -14.35
C LYS A 168 8.75 -14.54 -14.89
N THR A 169 9.78 -15.38 -15.01
CA THR A 169 9.64 -16.78 -15.47
C THR A 169 8.77 -17.59 -14.50
N LEU A 170 9.01 -17.47 -13.19
CA LEU A 170 8.21 -18.14 -12.16
C LEU A 170 6.75 -17.71 -12.20
N VAL A 171 6.49 -16.40 -12.21
CA VAL A 171 5.13 -15.84 -12.17
C VAL A 171 4.36 -16.18 -13.46
N TYR A 172 5.03 -16.16 -14.62
CA TYR A 172 4.45 -16.60 -15.90
C TYR A 172 4.17 -18.09 -15.97
N ALA A 173 5.04 -18.94 -15.42
CA ALA A 173 4.76 -20.38 -15.34
C ALA A 173 3.64 -20.72 -14.35
N ARG A 174 3.51 -19.93 -13.28
CA ARG A 174 2.49 -20.08 -12.24
C ARG A 174 1.11 -19.64 -12.72
N ASP A 175 1.01 -18.44 -13.26
CA ASP A 175 -0.26 -17.83 -13.65
C ASP A 175 -0.69 -18.31 -15.05
N SER A 176 -1.98 -18.18 -15.37
CA SER A 176 -2.50 -18.56 -16.69
C SER A 176 -1.94 -17.65 -17.80
N CYS A 177 -2.03 -18.08 -19.05
CA CYS A 177 -1.86 -17.19 -20.21
C CYS A 177 -3.01 -16.18 -20.36
N ILE A 178 -3.98 -16.14 -19.45
CA ILE A 178 -5.07 -15.16 -19.44
C ILE A 178 -4.90 -14.24 -18.23
N CYS A 179 -4.98 -12.92 -18.46
CA CYS A 179 -4.97 -11.95 -17.38
C CYS A 179 -6.19 -12.12 -16.47
N ALA A 180 -5.97 -12.38 -15.18
CA ALA A 180 -7.04 -12.61 -14.20
C ALA A 180 -8.00 -11.40 -14.01
N PHE A 181 -7.66 -10.23 -14.54
CA PHE A 181 -8.41 -8.97 -14.34
C PHE A 181 -9.10 -8.44 -15.60
N THR A 182 -8.53 -8.70 -16.78
CA THR A 182 -9.01 -8.16 -18.06
C THR A 182 -9.52 -9.23 -19.03
N ASP A 183 -9.30 -10.51 -18.71
CA ASP A 183 -9.54 -11.66 -19.59
C ASP A 183 -8.78 -11.61 -20.93
N LEU A 184 -7.78 -10.73 -21.05
CA LEU A 184 -6.94 -10.64 -22.25
C LEU A 184 -5.87 -11.73 -22.24
N SER A 185 -5.61 -12.30 -23.41
CA SER A 185 -4.59 -13.34 -23.62
C SER A 185 -3.18 -12.74 -23.65
N PHE A 186 -2.26 -13.47 -23.03
CA PHE A 186 -0.81 -13.32 -23.06
C PHE A 186 -0.16 -14.35 -23.99
N ASP A 187 -0.94 -15.19 -24.68
CA ASP A 187 -0.42 -16.19 -25.62
C ASP A 187 -0.02 -15.51 -26.95
N PRO A 188 1.26 -15.52 -27.34
CA PRO A 188 1.74 -14.91 -28.59
C PRO A 188 0.96 -15.33 -29.84
N GLN A 189 0.27 -16.48 -29.82
CA GLN A 189 -0.50 -16.99 -30.95
C GLN A 189 -1.89 -16.34 -31.11
N ASP A 190 -2.37 -15.58 -30.13
CA ASP A 190 -3.75 -15.05 -30.06
C ASP A 190 -3.77 -13.55 -29.72
N ASP A 191 -3.61 -12.67 -30.73
CA ASP A 191 -3.66 -11.18 -30.64
C ASP A 191 -3.25 -10.60 -29.27
N SER A 192 -2.14 -11.11 -28.75
CA SER A 192 -1.86 -11.02 -27.31
C SER A 192 -1.37 -9.66 -26.86
N VAL A 193 -1.70 -9.35 -25.61
CA VAL A 193 -1.07 -8.26 -24.87
C VAL A 193 0.15 -8.78 -24.13
N ARG A 194 1.17 -7.93 -23.96
CA ARG A 194 2.37 -8.31 -23.21
C ARG A 194 2.06 -8.35 -21.71
N PRO A 195 2.34 -9.47 -21.01
CA PRO A 195 2.17 -9.53 -19.57
C PRO A 195 3.21 -8.66 -18.86
N ARG A 196 2.81 -8.07 -17.73
CA ARG A 196 3.69 -7.44 -16.76
C ARG A 196 3.66 -8.23 -15.47
N CYS A 197 4.84 -8.46 -14.90
CA CYS A 197 4.99 -9.01 -13.55
C CYS A 197 4.89 -7.85 -12.55
N ALA A 198 3.72 -7.71 -11.93
CA ALA A 198 3.44 -6.69 -10.93
C ALA A 198 3.88 -7.17 -9.56
N HIS A 199 4.71 -6.39 -8.86
CA HIS A 199 4.93 -6.61 -7.44
C HIS A 199 3.73 -6.10 -6.63
N ILE A 200 3.31 -6.86 -5.60
CA ILE A 200 2.24 -6.46 -4.67
C ILE A 200 2.77 -5.34 -3.77
N LEU A 201 3.85 -5.60 -3.05
CA LEU A 201 4.63 -4.59 -2.34
C LEU A 201 5.79 -4.13 -3.24
N PRO A 202 5.97 -2.81 -3.48
CA PRO A 202 7.01 -2.32 -4.37
C PRO A 202 8.41 -2.83 -3.99
N PHE A 203 9.18 -3.28 -4.98
CA PHE A 203 10.53 -3.81 -4.78
C PHE A 203 11.45 -2.87 -3.96
N SER A 204 11.28 -1.56 -4.14
CA SER A 204 12.03 -0.51 -3.42
C SER A 204 11.77 -0.44 -1.90
N LEU A 205 10.86 -1.22 -1.34
CA LEU A 205 10.62 -1.24 0.12
C LEU A 205 11.66 -2.08 0.87
N GLY A 206 12.31 -3.04 0.20
CA GLY A 206 13.21 -3.99 0.87
C GLY A 206 14.42 -3.34 1.56
N ASP A 207 14.83 -2.16 1.13
CA ASP A 207 15.99 -1.42 1.66
C ASP A 207 15.60 -0.13 2.41
N LYS A 208 14.31 0.08 2.73
CA LYS A 208 13.80 1.30 3.39
C LYS A 208 13.41 1.04 4.85
N PRO A 209 14.33 1.18 5.82
CA PRO A 209 14.05 0.83 7.22
C PRO A 209 12.90 1.64 7.82
N ALA A 210 12.78 2.94 7.52
CA ALA A 210 11.67 3.76 8.01
C ALA A 210 10.31 3.26 7.49
N SER A 211 10.21 2.91 6.20
CA SER A 211 8.99 2.33 5.63
C SER A 211 8.65 0.97 6.22
N LEU A 212 9.64 0.11 6.41
CA LEU A 212 9.44 -1.20 7.04
C LEU A 212 8.96 -1.06 8.49
N ARG A 213 9.53 -0.14 9.26
CA ARG A 213 9.06 0.20 10.61
C ARG A 213 7.60 0.66 10.61
N MET A 214 7.21 1.54 9.68
CA MET A 214 5.81 1.98 9.60
C MET A 214 4.85 0.87 9.17
N ILE A 215 5.30 -0.10 8.36
CA ILE A 215 4.50 -1.29 8.03
C ILE A 215 4.33 -2.20 9.26
N GLU A 216 5.40 -2.41 10.04
CA GLU A 216 5.32 -3.17 11.30
C GLU A 216 4.32 -2.54 12.27
N ALA A 217 4.43 -1.23 12.49
CA ALA A 217 3.49 -0.46 13.31
C ALA A 217 2.04 -0.57 12.79
N PHE A 218 1.85 -0.32 11.49
CA PHE A 218 0.53 -0.38 10.84
C PHE A 218 -0.14 -1.76 10.90
N THR A 219 0.65 -2.83 10.95
CA THR A 219 0.16 -4.21 11.03
C THR A 219 0.19 -4.79 12.44
N GLY A 220 0.58 -4.00 13.45
CA GLY A 220 0.73 -4.49 14.82
C GLY A 220 1.74 -5.61 14.94
N ASN A 221 2.84 -5.53 14.18
CA ASN A 221 3.91 -6.52 14.07
C ASN A 221 3.50 -7.88 13.50
N GLN A 222 2.32 -8.00 12.86
CA GLN A 222 1.95 -9.21 12.14
C GLN A 222 2.85 -9.46 10.91
N LEU A 223 3.31 -8.39 10.27
CA LEU A 223 4.28 -8.44 9.17
C LEU A 223 5.59 -7.79 9.60
N SER A 224 6.65 -8.58 9.75
CA SER A 224 7.97 -8.09 10.12
C SER A 224 8.77 -7.55 8.93
N ALA A 225 9.69 -6.63 9.20
CA ALA A 225 10.64 -6.11 8.23
C ALA A 225 11.48 -7.22 7.59
N GLY A 226 11.86 -8.25 8.37
CA GLY A 226 12.58 -9.42 7.89
C GLY A 226 11.76 -10.20 6.85
N ALA A 227 10.51 -10.53 7.17
CA ALA A 227 9.63 -11.25 6.28
C ALA A 227 9.40 -10.51 4.95
N ILE A 228 9.24 -9.19 4.98
CA ILE A 228 9.11 -8.37 3.78
C ILE A 228 10.40 -8.39 2.96
N ARG A 229 11.57 -8.20 3.59
CA ARG A 229 12.88 -8.22 2.91
C ARG A 229 13.15 -9.53 2.20
N GLU A 230 12.91 -10.64 2.88
CA GLU A 230 13.12 -11.99 2.35
C GLU A 230 12.19 -12.29 1.18
N ASN A 231 10.98 -11.72 1.20
CA ASN A 231 9.96 -12.01 0.18
C ASN A 231 9.79 -10.91 -0.86
N ILE A 232 10.58 -9.82 -0.82
CA ILE A 232 10.32 -8.65 -1.67
C ILE A 232 10.42 -8.97 -3.16
N ASN A 233 11.29 -9.91 -3.53
CA ASN A 233 11.45 -10.40 -4.90
C ASN A 233 11.03 -11.86 -5.09
N HIS A 234 10.25 -12.40 -4.15
CA HIS A 234 9.71 -13.75 -4.21
C HIS A 234 8.45 -13.78 -5.08
N PRO A 235 8.11 -14.88 -5.79
CA PRO A 235 6.85 -15.01 -6.55
C PRO A 235 5.60 -14.75 -5.71
N ARG A 236 5.65 -14.99 -4.39
CA ARG A 236 4.57 -14.64 -3.44
C ARG A 236 4.30 -13.14 -3.35
N ASN A 237 5.25 -12.27 -3.73
CA ASN A 237 5.05 -10.82 -3.79
C ASN A 237 4.75 -10.34 -5.22
N ALA A 238 4.38 -11.22 -6.16
CA ALA A 238 4.14 -10.80 -7.54
C ALA A 238 3.04 -11.59 -8.25
N PHE A 239 2.49 -11.01 -9.32
CA PHE A 239 1.51 -11.65 -10.21
C PHE A 239 1.55 -11.07 -11.63
N ASN A 240 1.03 -11.82 -12.61
CA ASN A 240 0.91 -11.32 -13.98
C ASN A 240 -0.35 -10.51 -14.22
N VAL A 241 -0.20 -9.41 -14.95
CA VAL A 241 -1.30 -8.50 -15.27
C VAL A 241 -1.05 -7.75 -16.58
N GLU A 242 -2.13 -7.35 -17.23
CA GLU A 242 -2.08 -6.49 -18.42
C GLU A 242 -1.64 -5.05 -18.06
N ARG A 243 -1.05 -4.34 -19.02
CA ARG A 243 -0.49 -2.99 -18.84
C ARG A 243 -1.42 -2.00 -18.14
N ASN A 244 -2.63 -1.78 -18.65
CA ASN A 244 -3.54 -0.79 -18.07
C ASN A 244 -4.03 -1.21 -16.69
N ALA A 245 -4.29 -2.50 -16.48
CA ALA A 245 -4.60 -3.01 -15.15
C ALA A 245 -3.42 -2.84 -14.16
N HIS A 246 -2.18 -3.05 -14.62
CA HIS A 246 -0.96 -2.79 -13.85
C HIS A 246 -0.82 -1.33 -13.45
N ASP A 247 -0.94 -0.41 -14.42
CA ASP A 247 -0.76 1.02 -14.18
C ASP A 247 -1.78 1.53 -13.15
N ARG A 248 -3.02 1.02 -13.17
CA ARG A 248 -4.04 1.32 -12.16
C ARG A 248 -3.78 0.66 -10.80
N PHE A 249 -3.12 -0.50 -10.78
CA PHE A 249 -2.71 -1.14 -9.53
C PHE A 249 -1.59 -0.36 -8.84
N GLU A 250 -0.60 0.12 -9.61
CA GLU A 250 0.48 0.99 -9.10
C GLU A 250 -0.07 2.30 -8.52
N GLN A 251 -1.12 2.85 -9.13
CA GLN A 251 -1.84 4.04 -8.64
C GLN A 251 -2.67 3.79 -7.37
N LEU A 252 -2.78 2.53 -6.92
CA LEU A 252 -3.63 2.08 -5.82
C LEU A 252 -5.14 2.24 -6.06
N ASN A 253 -5.60 2.30 -7.32
CA ASN A 253 -7.02 2.45 -7.63
C ASN A 253 -7.84 1.17 -7.41
N TRP A 254 -7.16 0.04 -7.23
CA TRP A 254 -7.76 -1.25 -6.89
C TRP A 254 -6.75 -2.10 -6.11
N GLY A 255 -7.22 -3.15 -5.46
CA GLY A 255 -6.38 -4.09 -4.73
C GLY A 255 -6.95 -5.50 -4.70
N ILE A 256 -6.26 -6.38 -4.00
CA ILE A 256 -6.63 -7.79 -3.86
C ILE A 256 -6.95 -8.03 -2.38
N GLU A 257 -8.16 -8.48 -2.10
CA GLU A 257 -8.51 -9.02 -0.78
C GLU A 257 -8.26 -10.52 -0.78
N ALA A 258 -7.59 -11.02 0.25
CA ALA A 258 -7.31 -12.43 0.41
C ALA A 258 -7.90 -12.94 1.74
N THR A 259 -8.72 -13.98 1.67
CA THR A 259 -9.36 -14.59 2.84
C THR A 259 -9.09 -16.09 2.86
N HIS A 260 -8.82 -16.65 4.04
CA HIS A 260 -8.72 -18.11 4.20
C HIS A 260 -10.13 -18.71 4.26
N ALA A 261 -10.40 -19.72 3.42
CA ALA A 261 -11.66 -20.45 3.47
C ALA A 261 -11.64 -21.41 4.68
N ASN A 262 -12.49 -21.13 5.67
CA ASN A 262 -12.69 -22.03 6.80
C ASN A 262 -13.60 -23.19 6.37
N GLY A 263 -13.01 -24.30 5.92
CA GLY A 263 -13.59 -25.66 6.02
C GLY A 263 -14.89 -26.02 5.27
N GLN A 264 -15.59 -25.11 4.60
CA GLN A 264 -16.75 -25.46 3.75
C GLN A 264 -16.57 -24.96 2.33
N VAL A 265 -15.86 -25.74 1.53
CA VAL A 265 -15.86 -25.60 0.07
C VAL A 265 -17.23 -26.05 -0.43
N ASN A 266 -18.06 -25.12 -0.91
CA ASN A 266 -19.31 -25.45 -1.59
C ASN A 266 -19.01 -26.18 -2.91
N GLY A 267 -18.99 -27.51 -2.85
CA GLY A 267 -19.69 -28.41 -3.76
C GLY A 267 -19.25 -28.59 -5.22
N LEU A 268 -18.50 -27.68 -5.87
CA LEU A 268 -18.16 -27.84 -7.30
C LEU A 268 -16.66 -27.87 -7.64
N TRP A 269 -15.78 -27.48 -6.72
CA TRP A 269 -14.34 -27.32 -7.00
C TRP A 269 -13.52 -28.63 -7.05
N TRP A 270 -14.08 -29.74 -6.55
CA TRP A 270 -13.37 -31.02 -6.45
C TRP A 270 -13.33 -31.82 -7.75
N LEU A 271 -14.09 -31.43 -8.77
CA LEU A 271 -14.19 -32.18 -10.04
C LEU A 271 -12.95 -32.04 -10.95
N CYS A 272 -12.06 -31.08 -10.70
CA CYS A 272 -10.89 -30.83 -11.55
C CYS A 272 -9.53 -31.11 -10.92
N SER A 273 -9.46 -31.52 -9.64
CA SER A 273 -8.19 -31.73 -8.94
C SER A 273 -8.02 -33.17 -8.47
N SER A 274 -7.31 -33.99 -9.25
CA SER A 274 -7.06 -35.42 -9.02
C SER A 274 -6.04 -35.71 -7.90
N LYS A 275 -5.80 -34.80 -6.95
CA LYS A 275 -4.82 -35.01 -5.85
C LYS A 275 -5.51 -35.07 -4.49
N PRO A 276 -5.02 -35.93 -3.58
CA PRO A 276 -5.67 -36.20 -2.31
C PRO A 276 -5.63 -34.98 -1.37
N LYS A 277 -6.70 -34.89 -0.58
CA LYS A 277 -7.00 -33.93 0.48
C LYS A 277 -5.83 -33.78 1.47
N PHE A 278 -4.94 -32.84 1.24
CA PHE A 278 -4.40 -32.07 2.36
C PHE A 278 -5.37 -30.90 2.57
N GLU A 279 -5.74 -30.63 3.81
CA GLU A 279 -6.45 -29.42 4.23
C GLU A 279 -5.56 -28.18 4.00
N LEU A 280 -5.20 -27.92 2.74
CA LEU A 280 -4.61 -26.67 2.34
C LEU A 280 -5.71 -25.64 2.53
N GLN A 281 -5.55 -24.78 3.54
CA GLN A 281 -6.38 -23.60 3.70
C GLN A 281 -6.44 -22.88 2.36
N GLN A 282 -7.57 -23.00 1.68
CA GLN A 282 -7.73 -22.41 0.36
C GLN A 282 -7.84 -20.90 0.55
N THR A 283 -6.87 -20.15 0.06
CA THR A 283 -6.99 -18.70 -0.02
C THR A 283 -7.91 -18.35 -1.17
N ILE A 284 -8.97 -17.61 -0.87
CA ILE A 284 -9.84 -16.98 -1.86
C ILE A 284 -9.35 -15.55 -2.06
N TYR A 285 -9.07 -15.18 -3.30
CA TYR A 285 -8.68 -13.82 -3.67
C TYR A 285 -9.86 -13.13 -4.35
N ARG A 286 -10.12 -11.87 -3.98
CA ARG A 286 -11.18 -11.05 -4.58
C ARG A 286 -10.61 -9.74 -5.10
N TYR A 287 -11.07 -9.33 -6.26
CA TYR A 287 -10.81 -7.99 -6.79
C TYR A 287 -11.55 -6.97 -5.94
N ARG A 288 -10.84 -5.95 -5.44
CA ARG A 288 -11.45 -4.85 -4.69
C ARG A 288 -11.22 -3.52 -5.39
N LYS A 289 -12.31 -2.83 -5.72
CA LYS A 289 -12.26 -1.48 -6.29
C LYS A 289 -12.02 -0.47 -5.17
N VAL A 290 -11.08 0.44 -5.36
CA VAL A 290 -10.77 1.53 -4.41
C VAL A 290 -11.16 2.89 -4.99
N ALA A 291 -10.85 3.12 -6.26
CA ALA A 291 -11.15 4.34 -7.00
C ALA A 291 -11.56 4.03 -8.45
N SER A 292 -11.53 5.03 -9.33
CA SER A 292 -11.82 4.84 -10.75
C SER A 292 -10.88 3.81 -11.37
N SER A 293 -11.45 2.76 -11.96
CA SER A 293 -10.73 1.66 -12.59
C SER A 293 -10.61 1.88 -14.09
N SER A 294 -9.61 1.25 -14.72
CA SER A 294 -9.51 1.23 -16.19
C SER A 294 -10.74 0.54 -16.80
N PRO A 295 -11.28 1.01 -17.94
CA PRO A 295 -12.34 0.29 -18.66
C PRO A 295 -11.89 -1.09 -19.17
N THR A 296 -10.58 -1.36 -19.21
CA THR A 296 -10.04 -2.69 -19.58
C THR A 296 -10.21 -3.73 -18.48
N ILE A 297 -10.41 -3.33 -17.22
CA ILE A 297 -10.65 -4.25 -16.11
C ILE A 297 -12.10 -4.72 -16.17
N ARG A 298 -12.30 -6.03 -16.34
CA ARG A 298 -13.63 -6.66 -16.48
C ARG A 298 -14.23 -7.10 -15.15
N ARG A 299 -13.44 -7.06 -14.07
CA ARG A 299 -13.87 -7.46 -12.72
C ARG A 299 -14.68 -6.37 -12.02
N ARG A 300 -15.72 -6.78 -11.32
CA ARG A 300 -16.52 -5.98 -10.39
C ARG A 300 -15.97 -6.12 -8.97
N ASP A 301 -16.26 -5.14 -8.11
CA ASP A 301 -15.87 -5.23 -6.70
C ASP A 301 -16.43 -6.51 -6.07
N GLY A 302 -15.56 -7.33 -5.48
CA GLY A 302 -15.90 -8.60 -4.86
C GLY A 302 -15.77 -9.83 -5.76
N ASP A 303 -15.54 -9.66 -7.07
CA ASP A 303 -15.34 -10.80 -7.98
C ASP A 303 -14.12 -11.62 -7.55
N GLU A 304 -14.27 -12.95 -7.55
CA GLU A 304 -13.17 -13.86 -7.28
C GLU A 304 -12.15 -13.82 -8.42
N ILE A 305 -10.86 -13.86 -8.07
CA ILE A 305 -9.75 -13.93 -9.00
C ILE A 305 -8.93 -15.18 -8.73
N PHE A 306 -8.43 -15.80 -9.80
CA PHE A 306 -7.68 -17.04 -9.72
C PHE A 306 -6.23 -16.79 -10.11
N PHE A 307 -5.33 -17.16 -9.21
CA PHE A 307 -3.92 -17.36 -9.49
C PHE A 307 -3.67 -18.85 -9.72
N ASN A 308 -2.45 -19.22 -10.13
CA ASN A 308 -2.05 -20.63 -10.25
C ASN A 308 -2.76 -21.43 -11.37
N GLY A 309 -3.32 -20.74 -12.36
CA GLY A 309 -3.94 -21.38 -13.54
C GLY A 309 -2.96 -21.81 -14.64
N GLY A 310 -1.66 -21.55 -14.46
CA GLY A 310 -0.62 -21.88 -15.43
C GLY A 310 -0.14 -23.32 -15.35
N LEU A 311 0.70 -23.72 -16.31
CA LEU A 311 1.23 -25.09 -16.43
C LEU A 311 2.01 -25.56 -15.18
N ASN A 312 2.57 -24.61 -14.41
CA ASN A 312 3.29 -24.87 -13.17
C ASN A 312 2.61 -24.22 -11.95
N GLY A 313 1.32 -23.91 -12.03
CA GLY A 313 0.58 -23.25 -10.94
C GLY A 313 0.55 -24.03 -9.62
N ASN A 314 0.74 -25.35 -9.65
CA ASN A 314 0.85 -26.19 -8.46
C ASN A 314 2.30 -26.33 -7.91
N MET A 315 3.29 -25.75 -8.58
CA MET A 315 4.70 -25.83 -8.18
C MET A 315 5.24 -24.52 -7.64
N VAL A 316 4.59 -23.40 -7.95
CA VAL A 316 5.02 -22.05 -7.55
C VAL A 316 3.93 -21.46 -6.67
N ASP A 317 4.32 -20.95 -5.50
CA ASP A 317 3.36 -20.36 -4.57
C ASP A 317 2.62 -19.15 -5.16
N GLY A 318 1.33 -19.08 -4.84
CA GLY A 318 0.48 -17.94 -5.17
C GLY A 318 0.86 -16.67 -4.38
N PRO A 319 0.22 -15.54 -4.69
CA PRO A 319 0.37 -14.29 -3.94
C PRO A 319 0.20 -14.45 -2.41
N ASN A 320 1.07 -13.85 -1.60
CA ASN A 320 0.95 -13.87 -0.14
C ASN A 320 -0.34 -13.12 0.27
N PRO A 321 -1.28 -13.77 0.98
CA PRO A 321 -2.52 -13.12 1.44
C PRO A 321 -2.28 -11.84 2.24
N GLU A 322 -1.29 -11.82 3.12
CA GLU A 322 -0.99 -10.70 4.00
C GLU A 322 -0.47 -9.49 3.21
N PHE A 323 0.34 -9.72 2.17
CA PHE A 323 0.84 -8.65 1.30
C PHE A 323 -0.29 -8.05 0.46
N CYS A 324 -1.19 -8.88 -0.06
CA CYS A 324 -2.39 -8.41 -0.77
C CYS A 324 -3.25 -7.51 0.12
N ASN A 325 -3.58 -7.99 1.32
CA ASN A 325 -4.40 -7.25 2.27
C ASN A 325 -3.72 -5.98 2.77
N LEU A 326 -2.41 -5.99 3.03
CA LEU A 326 -1.63 -4.80 3.39
C LEU A 326 -1.71 -3.74 2.29
N LYS A 327 -1.44 -4.12 1.03
CA LYS A 327 -1.48 -3.20 -0.12
C LYS A 327 -2.88 -2.60 -0.30
N LEU A 328 -3.94 -3.41 -0.14
CA LEU A 328 -5.33 -2.95 -0.19
C LEU A 328 -5.69 -2.00 0.95
N ALA A 329 -5.26 -2.28 2.18
CA ALA A 329 -5.47 -1.40 3.34
C ALA A 329 -4.82 -0.03 3.12
N ILE A 330 -3.57 -0.01 2.64
CA ILE A 330 -2.84 1.21 2.32
C ILE A 330 -3.52 1.98 1.19
N ALA A 331 -3.99 1.29 0.14
CA ALA A 331 -4.75 1.89 -0.94
C ALA A 331 -5.99 2.64 -0.42
N ARG A 332 -6.79 1.97 0.43
CA ARG A 332 -7.97 2.58 1.05
C ARG A 332 -7.61 3.78 1.92
N ALA A 333 -6.55 3.68 2.73
CA ALA A 333 -6.09 4.78 3.57
C ALA A 333 -5.63 5.99 2.74
N LEU A 334 -4.80 5.77 1.71
CA LEU A 334 -4.29 6.83 0.83
C LEU A 334 -5.42 7.57 0.08
N HIS A 335 -6.43 6.84 -0.40
CA HIS A 335 -7.58 7.46 -1.06
C HIS A 335 -8.49 8.18 -0.07
N ALA A 336 -8.74 7.61 1.12
CA ALA A 336 -9.63 8.21 2.11
C ALA A 336 -9.07 9.51 2.70
N CYS A 337 -7.75 9.66 2.84
CA CYS A 337 -7.14 10.91 3.29
C CYS A 337 -6.96 11.95 2.18
N GLY A 338 -7.31 11.62 0.91
CA GLY A 338 -7.19 12.52 -0.24
C GLY A 338 -5.78 12.60 -0.85
N ALA A 339 -4.77 11.98 -0.22
CA ALA A 339 -3.39 11.95 -0.72
C ALA A 339 -3.29 11.41 -2.15
N ALA A 340 -4.12 10.41 -2.48
CA ALA A 340 -4.08 9.78 -3.79
C ALA A 340 -4.36 10.75 -4.95
N ASN A 341 -5.23 11.74 -4.74
CA ASN A 341 -5.60 12.74 -5.75
C ASN A 341 -4.47 13.77 -5.92
N ILE A 342 -3.90 14.26 -4.82
CA ILE A 342 -2.77 15.19 -4.86
C ILE A 342 -1.57 14.55 -5.60
N ILE A 343 -1.27 13.28 -5.30
CA ILE A 343 -0.21 12.54 -6.02
C ILE A 343 -0.63 12.25 -7.48
N ALA A 344 -1.90 12.19 -7.83
CA ALA A 344 -2.28 12.06 -9.25
C ALA A 344 -2.01 13.38 -9.98
N GLU A 345 -2.50 14.50 -9.42
CA GLU A 345 -2.34 15.84 -9.98
C GLU A 345 -0.87 16.24 -10.18
N ILE A 346 0.01 15.92 -9.22
CA ILE A 346 1.45 16.20 -9.33
C ILE A 346 2.10 15.43 -10.47
N TYR A 347 1.60 14.25 -10.83
CA TYR A 347 2.24 13.38 -11.82
C TYR A 347 1.53 13.36 -13.18
N ASP A 348 0.28 13.83 -13.27
CA ASP A 348 -0.47 13.93 -14.52
C ASP A 348 -0.21 15.27 -15.26
N ASN A 349 0.18 16.33 -14.55
CA ASN A 349 0.36 17.67 -15.13
C ASN A 349 1.75 17.92 -15.74
N ASP A 350 2.75 17.10 -15.43
CA ASP A 350 4.13 17.27 -15.92
C ASP A 350 4.43 16.21 -16.99
N GLY A 351 4.04 16.52 -18.24
CA GLY A 351 4.26 15.64 -19.40
C GLY A 351 5.73 15.26 -19.59
N ASP A 352 5.97 13.97 -19.90
CA ASP A 352 7.17 13.25 -20.39
C ASP A 352 8.61 13.64 -19.96
N GLU A 353 8.86 14.79 -19.33
CA GLU A 353 10.16 15.22 -18.80
C GLU A 353 10.33 14.91 -17.31
N PHE A 354 9.26 14.48 -16.63
CA PHE A 354 9.24 14.18 -15.18
C PHE A 354 9.72 12.76 -14.81
N PHE A 355 10.12 11.93 -15.79
CA PHE A 355 10.66 10.59 -15.58
C PHE A 355 12.02 10.54 -14.83
N MET A 356 12.55 11.70 -14.44
CA MET A 356 13.83 11.85 -13.72
C MET A 356 13.64 12.42 -12.30
N GLN A 357 12.46 12.29 -11.70
CA GLN A 357 12.35 12.44 -10.26
C GLN A 357 13.19 11.36 -9.53
N PRO A 358 13.75 11.66 -8.34
CA PRO A 358 14.32 10.65 -7.48
C PRO A 358 13.24 9.66 -7.03
N SER A 359 13.58 8.37 -7.09
CA SER A 359 12.85 7.34 -6.34
C SER A 359 12.74 7.76 -4.89
N TYR A 360 11.64 7.39 -4.24
CA TYR A 360 11.04 8.12 -3.12
C TYR A 360 11.94 8.45 -1.90
N PHE A 361 13.14 7.88 -1.82
CA PHE A 361 14.26 8.32 -0.98
C PHE A 361 15.56 8.24 -1.79
N GLY A 362 15.99 9.35 -2.40
CA GLY A 362 17.37 9.51 -2.88
C GLY A 362 17.97 8.30 -3.60
N GLY A 363 17.32 7.81 -4.67
CA GLY A 363 18.02 6.93 -5.61
C GLY A 363 19.31 7.62 -6.10
N PRO A 364 20.38 6.87 -6.44
CA PRO A 364 21.75 7.40 -6.62
C PRO A 364 21.98 8.46 -7.72
N PHE A 365 20.94 8.99 -8.37
CA PHE A 365 21.07 9.89 -9.52
C PHE A 365 20.65 11.35 -9.26
N VAL A 366 19.93 11.64 -8.17
CA VAL A 366 19.42 13.00 -7.84
C VAL A 366 19.39 13.19 -6.32
N SER A 367 19.99 14.28 -5.81
CA SER A 367 19.83 14.72 -4.41
C SER A 367 18.57 15.58 -4.23
N ASP A 368 17.98 15.60 -3.03
CA ASP A 368 16.83 16.46 -2.71
C ASP A 368 17.10 17.94 -3.02
N GLU A 369 18.35 18.38 -2.90
CA GLU A 369 18.81 19.72 -3.28
C GLU A 369 18.68 20.00 -4.78
N ALA A 370 18.95 19.02 -5.65
CA ALA A 370 18.79 19.16 -7.10
C ALA A 370 17.31 19.17 -7.52
N LEU A 371 16.43 18.49 -6.76
CA LEU A 371 14.98 18.54 -6.95
C LEU A 371 14.41 19.90 -6.53
N CYS A 372 14.80 20.41 -5.35
CA CYS A 372 14.37 21.73 -4.87
C CYS A 372 14.85 22.86 -5.80
N ARG A 373 16.11 22.86 -6.25
CA ARG A 373 16.60 23.87 -7.22
C ARG A 373 15.79 23.89 -8.52
N ARG A 374 15.38 22.73 -9.04
CA ARG A 374 14.57 22.68 -10.28
C ARG A 374 13.14 23.16 -10.09
N LEU A 375 12.59 23.00 -8.90
CA LEU A 375 11.29 23.57 -8.54
C LEU A 375 11.41 25.09 -8.36
N ASP A 376 12.47 25.57 -7.71
CA ASP A 376 12.75 26.99 -7.53
C ASP A 376 13.01 27.68 -8.89
N ASP A 377 13.77 27.06 -9.80
CA ASP A 377 14.04 27.58 -11.15
C ASP A 377 12.77 27.73 -12.01
N ARG A 378 11.73 26.93 -11.74
CA ARG A 378 10.43 26.98 -12.45
C ARG A 378 9.43 27.92 -11.79
N LEU A 379 9.57 28.17 -10.48
CA LEU A 379 8.72 29.07 -9.71
C LEU A 379 9.30 30.48 -9.60
N ALA A 380 10.55 30.69 -10.02
CA ALA A 380 11.09 32.02 -10.26
C ALA A 380 10.21 32.71 -11.33
N PRO A 381 9.61 33.87 -11.03
CA PRO A 381 8.84 34.59 -12.02
C PRO A 381 9.76 34.90 -13.21
N TYR A 382 9.34 34.51 -14.41
CA TYR A 382 9.93 35.03 -15.65
C TYR A 382 9.91 36.56 -15.55
N VAL A 383 11.10 37.15 -15.41
CA VAL A 383 11.33 38.60 -15.54
C VAL A 383 11.27 38.98 -17.02
#